data_AF-A0A2V0QL63-F1
#
_entry.id   AF-A0A2V0QL63-F1
#
_cell.length_a   1.000
_cell.length_b   1.000
_cell.length_c   1.000
_cell.angle_alpha   90.00
_cell.angle_beta   90.00
_cell.angle_gamma   90.00
#
_symmetry.space_group_name_H-M   'P 1'
#
loop_
_entity.id
_entity.type
_entity.pdbx_description
1 polymer ?
#
loop_
_entity_poly.entity_id
_entity_poly.type
_entity_poly.pdbx_seq_one_letter_code
_entity_poly.pdbx_strand_id
1 'polypeptide(L)'
;MTFSIPWGMVAFAAGWCLKKVEKALFYNTYLQSHRSWTSKHSLGSFWEPLGEHLEYSVYLAESTDALPQESKIALRAKQGALNRFEGVFEGRGMWAKYQDRIIAVDVDATPAIFKLNNQPVCERR
;
A
#
# COMPACT_ATOMS: atom_id res chain seq x y z
N MET A 1 -12.34 -47.04 -39.13
CA MET A 1 -11.13 -46.78 -38.32
C MET A 1 -11.55 -46.03 -37.07
N THR A 2 -11.48 -46.67 -35.91
CA THR A 2 -11.79 -46.05 -34.61
C THR A 2 -10.56 -45.27 -34.14
N PHE A 3 -10.60 -43.95 -34.27
CA PHE A 3 -9.58 -43.09 -33.67
C PHE A 3 -9.81 -43.09 -32.15
N SER A 4 -8.99 -43.84 -31.42
CA SER A 4 -8.92 -43.74 -29.96
C SER A 4 -8.22 -42.43 -29.62
N ILE A 5 -9.00 -41.38 -29.37
CA ILE A 5 -8.46 -40.10 -28.90
C ILE A 5 -7.83 -40.34 -27.53
N PRO A 6 -6.55 -39.95 -27.31
CA PRO A 6 -5.92 -40.11 -26.01
C PRO A 6 -6.54 -39.13 -25.03
N TRP A 7 -7.45 -39.61 -24.18
CA TRP A 7 -8.15 -38.80 -23.18
C TRP A 7 -7.21 -38.00 -22.26
N GLY A 8 -6.00 -38.50 -22.02
CA GLY A 8 -4.96 -37.76 -21.29
C GLY A 8 -4.52 -36.45 -21.96
N MET A 9 -4.43 -36.42 -23.30
CA MET A 9 -4.10 -35.18 -24.01
C MET A 9 -5.26 -34.18 -24.00
N VAL A 10 -6.49 -34.68 -24.07
CA VAL A 10 -7.70 -33.85 -23.98
C VAL A 10 -7.81 -33.22 -22.59
N ALA A 11 -7.60 -34.00 -21.53
CA ALA A 11 -7.59 -33.50 -20.16
C ALA A 11 -6.48 -32.46 -19.92
N PHE A 12 -5.29 -32.70 -20.47
CA PHE A 12 -4.16 -31.75 -20.37
C PHE A 12 -4.48 -30.43 -21.09
N ALA A 13 -4.98 -30.50 -22.32
CA ALA A 13 -5.36 -29.32 -23.10
C ALA A 13 -6.51 -28.54 -22.42
N ALA A 14 -7.52 -29.24 -21.92
CA ALA A 14 -8.62 -28.65 -21.17
C ALA A 14 -8.12 -27.93 -19.90
N GLY A 15 -7.24 -28.57 -19.11
CA GLY A 15 -6.64 -27.96 -17.92
C GLY A 15 -5.75 -26.76 -18.24
N TRP A 16 -5.03 -26.80 -19.35
CA TRP A 16 -4.21 -25.67 -19.81
C TRP A 16 -5.07 -24.47 -20.24
N CYS A 17 -6.15 -24.71 -20.98
CA CYS A 17 -7.14 -23.69 -21.33
C CYS A 17 -7.84 -23.13 -20.09
N LEU A 18 -8.23 -23.97 -19.14
CA LEU A 18 -8.87 -23.53 -17.90
C LEU A 18 -7.95 -22.59 -17.10
N LYS A 19 -6.67 -22.96 -16.92
CA LYS A 19 -5.67 -22.10 -16.26
C LYS A 19 -5.47 -20.76 -16.97
N LYS A 20 -5.54 -20.74 -18.31
CA LYS A 20 -5.44 -19.50 -19.09
C LYS A 20 -6.66 -18.61 -18.87
N VAL A 21 -7.86 -19.19 -18.85
CA VAL A 21 -9.11 -18.49 -18.59
C VAL A 21 -9.15 -17.96 -17.15
N GLU A 22 -8.80 -18.79 -16.16
CA GLU A 22 -8.67 -18.39 -14.76
C GLU A 22 -7.68 -17.23 -14.62
N LYS A 23 -6.48 -17.35 -15.20
CA LYS A 23 -5.50 -16.28 -15.14
C LYS A 23 -6.00 -15.00 -15.80
N ALA A 24 -6.71 -15.07 -16.92
CA ALA A 24 -7.27 -13.89 -17.58
C ALA A 24 -8.40 -13.23 -16.77
N LEU A 25 -9.29 -14.03 -16.17
CA LEU A 25 -10.43 -13.54 -15.39
C LEU A 25 -9.99 -12.98 -14.04
N PHE A 26 -9.17 -13.73 -13.29
CA PHE A 26 -8.78 -13.35 -11.94
C PHE A 26 -7.67 -12.31 -11.90
N TYR A 27 -6.78 -12.27 -12.90
CA TYR A 27 -5.69 -11.29 -12.88
C TYR A 27 -6.19 -9.86 -13.08
N ASN A 28 -7.10 -9.64 -14.04
CA ASN A 28 -7.64 -8.30 -14.27
C ASN A 28 -8.51 -7.82 -13.12
N THR A 29 -9.35 -8.69 -12.55
CA THR A 29 -10.15 -8.35 -11.37
C THR A 29 -9.27 -8.10 -10.14
N TYR A 30 -8.22 -8.91 -9.95
CA TYR A 30 -7.20 -8.68 -8.92
C TYR A 30 -6.53 -7.31 -9.10
N LEU A 31 -6.05 -6.99 -10.31
CA LEU A 31 -5.41 -5.70 -10.57
C LEU A 31 -6.36 -4.52 -10.38
N GLN A 32 -7.63 -4.64 -10.80
CA GLN A 32 -8.63 -3.59 -10.64
C GLN A 32 -8.94 -3.35 -9.16
N SER A 33 -9.16 -4.43 -8.40
CA SER A 33 -9.38 -4.39 -6.96
C SER A 33 -8.17 -3.81 -6.25
N HIS A 34 -6.96 -4.25 -6.62
CA HIS A 34 -5.72 -3.76 -6.07
C HIS A 34 -5.54 -2.27 -6.36
N ARG A 35 -5.74 -1.80 -7.60
CA ARG A 35 -5.67 -0.38 -7.97
C ARG A 35 -6.68 0.47 -7.20
N SER A 36 -7.92 0.00 -7.07
CA SER A 36 -8.95 0.73 -6.32
C SER A 36 -8.64 0.77 -4.82
N TRP A 37 -8.06 -0.31 -4.28
CA TRP A 37 -7.58 -0.35 -2.91
C TRP A 37 -6.37 0.57 -2.70
N THR A 38 -5.39 0.53 -3.61
CA THR A 38 -4.20 1.38 -3.57
C THR A 38 -4.58 2.84 -3.73
N SER A 39 -5.56 3.20 -4.57
CA SER A 39 -6.01 4.60 -4.66
C SER A 39 -6.71 5.08 -3.38
N LYS A 40 -7.33 4.17 -2.63
CA LYS A 40 -7.96 4.46 -1.33
C LYS A 40 -6.96 4.47 -0.17
N HIS A 41 -5.82 3.81 -0.30
CA HIS A 41 -4.83 3.71 0.77
C HIS A 41 -3.51 4.36 0.38
N SER A 42 -3.43 5.03 -0.76
CA SER A 42 -2.22 5.72 -1.21
C SER A 42 -1.96 6.93 -0.34
N LEU A 43 -0.70 7.21 -0.09
CA LEU A 43 -0.27 8.42 0.59
C LEU A 43 -0.91 9.67 -0.05
N GLY A 44 -1.57 10.49 0.75
CA GLY A 44 -2.24 11.71 0.30
C GLY A 44 -3.65 11.54 -0.26
N SER A 45 -4.19 10.32 -0.32
CA SER A 45 -5.61 10.08 -0.70
C SER A 45 -6.57 10.51 0.40
N PHE A 46 -6.19 10.29 1.66
CA PHE A 46 -6.92 10.71 2.85
C PHE A 46 -6.00 11.49 3.78
N TRP A 47 -6.53 12.58 4.31
CA TRP A 47 -5.84 13.47 5.24
C TRP A 47 -6.61 13.52 6.54
N GLU A 48 -5.94 13.16 7.62
CA GLU A 48 -6.48 13.24 8.97
C GLU A 48 -5.94 14.49 9.68
N PRO A 49 -6.76 15.15 10.50
CA PRO A 49 -6.31 16.31 11.26
C PRO A 49 -5.33 15.90 12.36
N LEU A 50 -4.16 16.55 12.42
CA LEU A 50 -3.25 16.49 13.56
C LEU A 50 -3.30 17.82 14.30
N GLY A 51 -4.20 17.91 15.27
CA GLY A 51 -4.53 19.16 15.94
C GLY A 51 -5.23 20.17 15.02
N GLU A 52 -5.11 21.45 15.36
CA GLU A 52 -5.86 22.52 14.68
C GLU A 52 -5.23 22.98 13.37
N HIS A 53 -3.90 22.87 13.22
CA HIS A 53 -3.17 23.51 12.13
C HIS A 53 -2.52 22.55 11.14
N LEU A 54 -2.40 21.26 11.47
CA LEU A 54 -1.72 20.27 10.65
C LEU A 54 -2.69 19.17 10.22
N GLU A 55 -2.42 18.57 9.08
CA GLU A 55 -2.98 17.31 8.63
C GLU A 55 -1.87 16.35 8.26
N TYR A 56 -2.18 15.07 8.39
CA TYR A 56 -1.27 14.02 8.03
C TYR A 56 -1.95 12.95 7.19
N SER A 57 -1.16 12.26 6.38
CA SER A 57 -1.56 11.08 5.63
C SER A 57 -0.49 10.03 5.82
N VAL A 58 -0.88 8.78 6.09
CA VAL A 58 0.06 7.68 6.37
C VAL A 58 -0.10 6.60 5.33
N TYR A 59 1.04 6.08 4.89
CA TYR A 59 1.14 4.86 4.13
C TYR A 59 2.04 3.88 4.90
N LEU A 60 1.50 2.73 5.26
CA LEU A 60 2.30 1.64 5.80
C LEU A 60 2.60 0.68 4.66
N ALA A 61 3.87 0.33 4.48
CA ALA A 61 4.28 -0.61 3.45
C ALA A 61 3.64 -1.98 3.69
N GLU A 62 3.14 -2.59 2.62
CA GLU A 62 2.63 -3.96 2.63
C GLU A 62 3.62 -4.92 1.98
N SER A 63 3.57 -6.19 2.40
CA SER A 63 4.43 -7.24 1.83
C SER A 63 4.21 -7.48 0.33
N THR A 64 3.08 -7.02 -0.20
CA THR A 64 2.73 -7.08 -1.63
C THR A 64 3.26 -5.90 -2.45
N ASP A 65 3.83 -4.88 -1.81
CA ASP A 65 4.33 -3.70 -2.50
C ASP A 65 5.61 -4.00 -3.30
N ALA A 66 5.81 -3.22 -4.36
CA ALA A 66 7.06 -3.23 -5.11
C ALA A 66 8.22 -2.76 -4.22
N LEU A 67 9.40 -3.35 -4.40
CA LEU A 67 10.60 -2.93 -3.69
C LEU A 67 11.07 -1.53 -4.17
N PRO A 68 11.53 -0.64 -3.27
CA PRO A 68 11.63 -0.85 -1.81
C PRO A 68 10.28 -0.64 -1.09
N GLN A 69 9.97 -1.55 -0.17
CA GLN A 69 8.77 -1.51 0.67
C GLN A 69 8.98 -0.52 1.81
N GLU A 70 8.54 0.73 1.61
CA GLU A 70 8.80 1.83 2.54
C GLU A 70 7.52 2.46 3.06
N SER A 71 7.36 2.45 4.39
CA SER A 71 6.32 3.20 5.07
C SER A 71 6.64 4.71 5.02
N LYS A 72 5.62 5.53 4.83
CA LYS A 72 5.73 6.98 4.62
C LYS A 72 4.65 7.72 5.38
N ILE A 73 4.96 8.93 5.79
CA ILE A 73 3.98 9.89 6.31
C ILE A 73 4.13 11.19 5.55
N ALA A 74 3.01 11.79 5.17
CA ALA A 74 2.96 13.12 4.59
C ALA A 74 2.32 14.07 5.61
N LEU A 75 2.88 15.26 5.74
CA LEU A 75 2.37 16.33 6.59
C LEU A 75 2.08 17.55 5.74
N ARG A 76 0.98 18.25 6.03
CA ARG A 76 0.69 19.57 5.43
C ARG A 76 -0.05 20.45 6.43
N ALA A 77 0.06 21.76 6.28
CA ALA A 77 -0.72 22.71 7.05
C ALA A 77 -2.15 22.82 6.50
N LYS A 78 -3.13 22.98 7.38
CA LYS A 78 -4.53 23.26 6.99
C LYS A 78 -4.68 24.68 6.46
N GLN A 79 -4.06 25.62 7.16
CA GLN A 79 -4.13 27.05 6.88
C GLN A 79 -2.83 27.71 7.33
N GLY A 80 -2.31 28.61 6.50
CA GLY A 80 -1.04 29.29 6.76
C GLY A 80 0.18 28.35 6.67
N ALA A 81 1.31 28.84 7.16
CA ALA A 81 2.54 28.07 7.27
C ALA A 81 2.86 27.80 8.75
N LEU A 82 3.36 26.60 9.02
CA LEU A 82 3.72 26.14 10.35
C LEU A 82 5.24 26.02 10.39
N ASN A 83 5.89 26.93 11.14
CA ASN A 83 7.35 27.06 11.15
C ASN A 83 8.06 25.76 11.54
N ARG A 84 7.53 25.04 12.53
CA ARG A 84 8.14 23.79 12.99
C ARG A 84 7.12 22.86 13.64
N PHE A 85 7.09 21.63 13.18
CA PHE A 85 6.46 20.51 13.84
C PHE A 85 7.52 19.48 14.22
N GLU A 86 7.41 18.95 15.43
CA GLU A 86 8.26 17.87 15.90
C GLU A 86 7.42 16.85 16.66
N GLY A 87 7.58 15.58 16.31
CA GLY A 87 6.82 14.50 16.91
C GLY A 87 7.47 13.14 16.73
N VAL A 88 6.84 12.12 17.28
CA VAL A 88 7.23 10.72 17.13
C VAL A 88 6.04 9.96 16.57
N PHE A 89 6.28 9.25 15.48
CA PHE A 89 5.35 8.25 14.98
C PHE A 89 5.65 6.91 15.67
N GLU A 90 4.69 6.40 16.45
CA GLU A 90 4.80 5.12 17.15
C GLU A 90 3.87 4.08 16.51
N GLY A 91 4.46 3.06 15.89
CA GLY A 91 3.78 1.82 15.54
C GLY A 91 3.92 0.79 16.67
N ARG A 92 2.89 -0.04 16.87
CA ARG A 92 2.93 -1.18 17.79
C ARG A 92 2.58 -2.47 17.06
N GLY A 93 3.40 -3.50 17.26
CA GLY A 93 3.18 -4.82 16.68
C GLY A 93 4.04 -5.87 17.35
N MET A 94 3.54 -7.10 17.48
CA MET A 94 4.28 -8.23 18.04
C MET A 94 5.04 -7.92 19.36
N TRP A 95 4.37 -7.25 20.31
CA TRP A 95 4.95 -6.83 21.59
C TRP A 95 6.12 -5.85 21.51
N ALA A 96 6.45 -5.34 20.32
CA ALA A 96 7.46 -4.33 20.07
C ALA A 96 6.83 -2.96 19.77
N LYS A 97 7.60 -1.91 20.07
CA LYS A 97 7.31 -0.53 19.68
C LYS A 97 8.32 -0.10 18.62
N TYR A 98 7.81 0.53 17.57
CA TYR A 98 8.59 1.04 16.46
C TYR A 98 8.40 2.54 16.40
N GLN A 99 9.46 3.31 16.57
CA GLN A 99 9.38 4.75 16.71
C GLN A 99 10.23 5.46 15.66
N ASP A 100 9.65 6.42 14.96
CA ASP A 100 10.34 7.32 14.04
C ASP A 100 10.13 8.76 14.50
N ARG A 101 11.22 9.50 14.72
CA ARG A 101 11.15 10.93 15.00
C ARG A 101 10.93 11.68 13.68
N ILE A 102 9.95 12.58 13.69
CA ILE A 102 9.61 13.41 12.55
C ILE A 102 9.84 14.86 12.95
N ILE A 103 10.64 15.57 12.15
CA ILE A 103 10.86 17.00 12.27
C ILE A 103 10.51 17.60 10.92
N ALA A 104 9.49 18.44 10.89
CA ALA A 104 9.07 19.17 9.72
C ALA A 104 9.25 20.67 9.99
N VAL A 105 9.84 21.37 9.04
CA VAL A 105 10.12 22.81 9.13
C VAL A 105 9.46 23.48 7.93
N ASP A 106 8.91 24.67 8.14
CA ASP A 106 8.22 25.46 7.12
C ASP A 106 7.14 24.66 6.37
N VAL A 107 6.26 24.00 7.14
CA VAL A 107 5.18 23.20 6.57
C VAL A 107 4.05 24.11 6.12
N ASP A 108 3.76 24.13 4.83
CA ASP A 108 2.63 24.86 4.24
C ASP A 108 1.57 23.89 3.70
N ALA A 109 0.70 24.34 2.79
CA ALA A 109 -0.33 23.50 2.19
C ALA A 109 0.25 22.38 1.27
N THR A 110 1.53 22.46 0.92
CA THR A 110 2.23 21.45 0.12
C THR A 110 2.62 20.26 1.00
N PRO A 111 2.27 19.02 0.62
CA PRO A 111 2.67 17.82 1.35
C PRO A 111 4.19 17.67 1.50
N ALA A 112 4.69 17.73 2.73
CA ALA A 112 6.04 17.32 3.10
C ALA A 112 6.04 15.81 3.40
N ILE A 113 6.79 15.02 2.64
CA ILE A 113 6.81 13.55 2.74
C ILE A 113 8.06 13.08 3.48
N PHE A 114 7.84 12.21 4.47
CA PHE A 114 8.89 11.61 5.29
C PHE A 114 8.84 10.08 5.17
N LYS A 115 10.01 9.46 5.11
CA LYS A 115 10.15 8.00 5.23
C LYS A 115 10.12 7.61 6.70
N LEU A 116 9.42 6.53 7.01
CA LEU A 116 9.37 5.92 8.32
C LEU A 116 10.28 4.68 8.31
N ASN A 117 11.49 4.82 8.85
CA ASN A 117 12.57 3.85 8.66
C ASN A 117 12.47 2.66 9.62
N ASN A 118 11.85 2.87 10.79
CA ASN A 118 11.77 1.85 11.82
C ASN A 118 10.47 1.06 11.76
N GLN A 119 9.54 1.41 10.86
CA GLN A 119 8.25 0.73 10.79
C GLN A 119 8.36 -0.61 10.05
N PRO A 120 7.80 -1.69 10.60
CA PRO A 120 7.79 -2.97 9.92
C PRO A 120 6.86 -2.93 8.69
N VAL A 121 7.16 -3.79 7.72
CA VAL A 121 6.25 -4.09 6.62
C VAL A 121 5.05 -4.85 7.19
N CYS A 122 3.85 -4.38 6.87
CA CYS A 122 2.61 -5.01 7.31
C CYS A 122 2.29 -6.24 6.46
N GLU A 123 1.90 -7.33 7.12
CA GLU A 123 1.28 -8.47 6.45
C GLU A 123 -0.22 -8.21 6.29
N ARG A 124 -0.72 -8.44 5.08
CA ARG A 124 -2.16 -8.32 4.79
C ARG A 124 -2.91 -9.41 5.57
N ARG A 125 -3.91 -9.01 6.38
CA ARG A 125 -4.86 -9.93 7.00
C ARG A 125 -5.88 -10.45 6.01
#